data_AF-A0A7H4MQD8-F1
#
_entry.id   AF-A0A7H4MQD8-F1
#
_cell.length_a   1.000
_cell.length_b   1.000
_cell.length_c   1.000
_cell.angle_alpha   90.00
_cell.angle_beta   90.00
_cell.angle_gamma   90.00
#
_symmetry.space_group_name_H-M   'P 1'
#
loop_
_entity.id
_entity.type
_entity.pdbx_description
1 polymer ?
#
loop_
_entity_poly.entity_id
_entity_poly.type
_entity_poly.pdbx_seq_one_letter_code
_entity_poly.pdbx_strand_id
1 'polypeptide(L)'
;MRKETGLIAVIFGAWLMQKSDLHEKQVLLLTDDNPAIEEALEQQLRELTLLPLNIKYQSVERFQKEGAPKGVTLIVTPYATALPLFSPPLIHAENCFTERQQQHICAMLED
;
A
#
# COMPACT_ATOMS: atom_id res chain seq x y z
N MET A 1 -0.03 -28.72 -33.08
CA MET A 1 -1.22 -27.84 -32.98
C MET A 1 -0.75 -26.47 -32.51
N ARG A 2 -1.00 -25.44 -33.30
CA ARG A 2 -0.77 -24.01 -32.98
C ARG A 2 -1.79 -23.55 -31.95
N LYS A 3 -1.37 -22.72 -30.98
CA LYS A 3 -2.04 -21.47 -30.56
C LYS A 3 -1.13 -20.70 -29.60
N GLU A 4 -0.43 -19.73 -30.20
CA GLU A 4 0.21 -18.59 -29.57
C GLU A 4 -0.89 -17.59 -29.16
N THR A 5 -1.02 -17.24 -27.88
CA THR A 5 -1.70 -16.04 -27.34
C THR A 5 -1.49 -16.05 -25.80
N GLY A 6 -1.09 -15.01 -25.10
CA GLY A 6 -0.80 -13.65 -25.49
C GLY A 6 0.21 -13.04 -24.50
N LEU A 7 1.09 -12.24 -25.07
CA LEU A 7 2.04 -11.37 -24.41
C LEU A 7 1.29 -10.25 -23.70
N ILE A 8 1.28 -10.23 -22.37
CA ILE A 8 1.11 -8.99 -21.58
C ILE A 8 1.99 -9.11 -20.32
N ALA A 9 3.30 -9.00 -20.51
CA ALA A 9 4.13 -8.41 -19.47
C ALA A 9 4.33 -6.97 -19.89
N VAL A 10 3.42 -6.09 -19.45
CA VAL A 10 3.62 -4.64 -19.55
C VAL A 10 4.72 -4.29 -18.55
N ILE A 11 5.95 -4.39 -19.02
CA ILE A 11 7.13 -3.95 -18.28
C ILE A 11 7.22 -2.44 -18.53
N PHE A 12 6.52 -1.63 -17.72
CA PHE A 12 6.79 -0.19 -17.60
C PHE A 12 8.11 0.06 -16.82
N GLY A 13 9.14 -0.74 -17.10
CA GLY A 13 10.43 -0.69 -16.40
C GLY A 13 11.49 0.21 -17.05
N ALA A 14 11.18 0.92 -18.15
CA ALA A 14 12.22 1.51 -19.00
C ALA A 14 12.03 3.00 -19.40
N TRP A 15 11.09 3.75 -18.81
CA TRP A 15 10.96 5.20 -19.09
C TRP A 15 10.72 6.12 -17.87
N LEU A 16 11.24 5.76 -16.70
CA LEU A 16 11.47 6.74 -15.61
C LEU A 16 12.96 6.84 -15.29
N MET A 17 13.77 7.01 -16.34
CA MET A 17 15.08 7.64 -16.17
C MET A 17 14.87 9.05 -15.59
N GLN A 18 15.76 9.43 -14.67
CA GLN A 18 16.25 10.80 -14.59
C GLN A 18 15.28 11.86 -14.04
N LYS A 19 14.69 11.66 -12.85
CA LYS A 19 14.53 12.75 -11.86
C LYS A 19 14.54 12.16 -10.47
N SER A 20 15.72 12.19 -9.86
CA SER A 20 15.95 11.97 -8.44
C SER A 20 15.25 13.06 -7.63
N ASP A 21 13.92 13.01 -7.52
CA ASP A 21 13.10 13.81 -6.59
C ASP A 21 11.63 13.32 -6.56
N LEU A 22 11.35 12.09 -7.01
CA LEU A 22 10.05 11.49 -6.77
C LEU A 22 9.99 11.15 -5.28
N HIS A 23 9.27 11.93 -4.49
CA HIS A 23 8.96 11.56 -3.11
C HIS A 23 8.13 10.28 -3.12
N GLU A 24 8.80 9.13 -3.12
CA GLU A 24 8.15 7.82 -3.01
C GLU A 24 7.29 7.82 -1.74
N LYS A 25 5.96 7.76 -1.93
CA LYS A 25 5.02 7.74 -0.83
C LYS A 25 5.23 6.45 -0.05
N GLN A 26 5.43 6.59 1.26
CA GLN A 26 5.62 5.44 2.13
C GLN A 26 4.28 5.05 2.75
N VAL A 27 3.85 3.82 2.47
CA VAL A 27 2.65 3.24 3.09
C VAL A 27 3.09 2.17 4.08
N LEU A 28 2.45 2.13 5.24
CA LEU A 28 2.64 1.08 6.22
C LEU A 28 1.46 0.09 6.13
N LEU A 29 1.73 -1.16 5.78
CA LEU A 29 0.78 -2.25 5.89
C LEU A 29 1.01 -2.98 7.21
N LEU A 30 -0.03 -3.04 8.05
CA LEU A 30 0.04 -3.79 9.31
C LEU A 30 -0.22 -5.26 9.08
N THR A 31 0.66 -6.10 9.61
CA THR A 31 0.62 -7.57 9.47
C THR A 31 0.35 -8.27 10.80
N ASP A 32 -0.22 -9.48 10.74
CA ASP A 32 -0.50 -10.35 11.87
C ASP A 32 -0.61 -11.81 11.39
N ASP A 33 -1.70 -12.53 11.68
CA ASP A 33 -1.83 -13.98 11.40
C ASP A 33 -2.43 -14.34 10.02
N ASN A 34 -2.81 -13.36 9.18
CA ASN A 34 -3.49 -13.60 7.91
C ASN A 34 -2.76 -13.00 6.69
N PRO A 35 -1.69 -13.66 6.19
CA PRO A 35 -0.90 -13.15 5.06
C PRO A 35 -1.70 -13.05 3.76
N ALA A 36 -2.72 -13.89 3.56
CA ALA A 36 -3.52 -13.87 2.34
C ALA A 36 -4.30 -12.54 2.18
N ILE A 37 -4.83 -11.99 3.26
CA ILE A 37 -5.51 -10.69 3.25
C ILE A 37 -4.49 -9.55 3.11
N GLU A 38 -3.33 -9.67 3.77
CA GLU A 38 -2.25 -8.69 3.68
C GLU A 38 -1.74 -8.54 2.25
N GLU A 39 -1.45 -9.66 1.57
CA GLU A 39 -1.06 -9.68 0.17
C GLU A 39 -2.17 -9.13 -0.73
N ALA A 40 -3.44 -9.48 -0.49
CA ALA A 40 -4.55 -8.95 -1.26
C ALA A 40 -4.69 -7.42 -1.12
N LEU A 41 -4.50 -6.87 0.08
CA LEU A 41 -4.53 -5.42 0.31
C LEU A 41 -3.32 -4.73 -0.31
N GLU A 42 -2.14 -5.33 -0.22
CA GLU A 42 -0.95 -4.81 -0.89
C GLU A 42 -1.14 -4.69 -2.40
N GLN A 43 -1.65 -5.75 -3.03
CA GLN A 43 -1.90 -5.76 -4.47
C GLN A 43 -2.90 -4.68 -4.85
N GLN A 44 -4.00 -4.55 -4.11
CA GLN A 44 -4.96 -3.47 -4.33
C GLN A 44 -4.30 -2.09 -4.20
N LEU A 45 -3.43 -1.85 -3.21
CA LEU A 45 -2.71 -0.57 -3.08
C LEU A 45 -1.85 -0.25 -4.30
N ARG A 46 -1.16 -1.24 -4.84
CA ARG A 46 -0.33 -1.10 -6.05
C ARG A 46 -1.17 -0.88 -7.30
N GLU A 47 -2.38 -1.42 -7.35
CA GLU A 47 -3.32 -1.21 -8.46
C GLU A 47 -4.01 0.16 -8.40
N LEU A 48 -4.10 0.76 -7.21
CA LEU A 48 -4.74 2.07 -7.01
C LEU A 48 -3.93 3.24 -7.56
N THR A 49 -2.61 3.10 -7.71
CA THR A 49 -1.76 4.19 -8.22
C THR A 49 -0.74 3.67 -9.21
N LEU A 50 -0.46 4.46 -10.25
CA LEU A 50 0.60 4.18 -11.22
C LEU A 50 1.98 4.67 -10.73
N LEU A 51 2.03 5.36 -9.58
CA LEU A 51 3.26 5.87 -8.98
C LEU A 51 4.01 4.76 -8.22
N PRO A 52 5.35 4.82 -8.14
CA PRO A 52 6.10 3.88 -7.32
C PRO A 52 5.73 4.05 -5.84
N LEU A 53 5.16 2.98 -5.27
CA LEU A 53 4.71 2.93 -3.88
C LEU A 53 5.70 2.13 -3.04
N ASN A 54 6.23 2.74 -1.98
CA ASN A 54 7.09 2.04 -1.03
C ASN A 54 6.26 1.54 0.16
N ILE A 55 5.91 0.24 0.13
CA ILE A 55 5.13 -0.41 1.18
C ILE A 55 6.07 -1.01 2.23
N LYS A 56 5.90 -0.62 3.49
CA LYS A 56 6.57 -1.18 4.65
C LYS A 56 5.61 -2.08 5.41
N TYR A 57 6.13 -3.17 5.97
CA TYR A 57 5.36 -4.10 6.78
C TYR A 57 5.76 -3.95 8.25
N GLN A 58 4.77 -3.89 9.13
CA GLN A 58 5.00 -3.86 10.57
C GLN A 58 3.89 -4.63 11.27
N SER A 59 4.26 -5.50 12.21
CA SER A 59 3.26 -6.25 12.96
C SER A 59 2.37 -5.33 13.78
N VAL A 60 1.09 -5.67 13.94
CA VAL A 60 0.13 -4.90 14.76
C VAL A 60 0.66 -4.68 16.18
N GLU A 61 1.23 -5.72 16.81
CA GLU A 61 1.83 -5.62 18.15
C GLU A 61 2.93 -4.55 18.19
N ARG A 62 3.79 -4.54 17.18
CA ARG A 62 4.92 -3.62 17.09
C ARG A 62 4.45 -2.19 16.89
N PHE A 63 3.45 -2.00 16.02
CA PHE A 63 2.83 -0.71 15.78
C PHE A 63 2.19 -0.12 17.04
N GLN A 64 1.54 -0.93 17.88
CA GLN A 64 0.96 -0.43 19.13
C GLN A 64 2.02 0.01 20.15
N LYS A 65 3.19 -0.64 20.16
CA LYS A 65 4.30 -0.31 21.07
C LYS A 65 5.15 0.87 20.59
N GLU A 66 5.50 0.90 19.31
CA GLU A 66 6.48 1.83 18.73
C GLU A 66 5.83 2.92 17.86
N GLY A 67 4.59 2.73 17.43
CA GLY A 67 3.91 3.60 16.46
C GLY A 67 4.37 3.38 15.03
N ALA A 68 3.86 4.22 14.12
CA ALA A 68 4.28 4.22 12.72
C ALA A 68 5.73 4.72 12.58
N PRO A 69 6.52 4.12 11.67
CA PRO A 69 7.83 4.66 11.34
C PRO A 69 7.72 6.06 10.72
N LYS A 70 8.79 6.85 10.86
CA LYS A 70 8.85 8.21 10.32
C LYS A 70 8.73 8.21 8.80
N GLY A 71 8.04 9.22 8.26
CA GLY A 71 7.86 9.41 6.82
C GLY A 71 6.74 8.58 6.19
N VAL A 72 6.00 7.78 6.98
CA VAL A 72 4.78 7.10 6.52
C VAL A 72 3.68 8.13 6.25
N THR A 73 3.12 8.10 5.06
CA THR A 73 2.00 8.94 4.63
C THR A 73 0.66 8.32 5.01
N LEU A 74 0.55 7.00 4.97
CA LEU A 74 -0.70 6.27 5.17
C LEU A 74 -0.43 4.93 5.86
N ILE A 75 -1.31 4.55 6.79
CA ILE A 75 -1.34 3.23 7.42
C ILE A 75 -2.55 2.47 6.89
N VAL A 76 -2.35 1.21 6.52
CA VAL A 76 -3.39 0.27 6.10
C VAL A 76 -3.34 -0.93 7.01
N THR A 77 -4.51 -1.42 7.43
CA THR A 77 -4.59 -2.62 8.25
C THR A 77 -5.90 -3.37 8.01
N PRO A 78 -5.87 -4.71 7.92
CA PRO A 78 -7.08 -5.52 8.00
C PRO A 78 -7.53 -5.77 9.45
N TYR A 79 -6.70 -5.42 10.43
CA TYR A 79 -6.92 -5.77 11.83
C TYR A 79 -7.48 -4.57 12.59
N ALA A 80 -8.38 -4.85 13.54
CA ALA A 80 -8.81 -3.85 14.49
C ALA A 80 -7.63 -3.50 15.43
N THR A 81 -7.09 -2.30 15.29
CA THR A 81 -5.98 -1.81 16.11
C THR A 81 -6.27 -0.41 16.64
N ALA A 82 -5.77 -0.11 17.84
CA ALA A 82 -5.85 1.22 18.41
C ALA A 82 -4.84 2.15 17.72
N LEU A 83 -5.29 3.35 17.35
CA LEU A 83 -4.37 4.38 16.88
C LEU A 83 -3.66 5.05 18.06
N PRO A 84 -2.33 5.25 17.99
CA PRO A 84 -1.65 6.10 18.94
C PRO A 84 -2.11 7.55 18.77
N LEU A 85 -1.95 8.36 19.82
CA LEU A 85 -2.39 9.77 19.88
C LEU A 85 -1.91 10.65 18.72
N PHE A 86 -0.74 10.34 18.16
CA PHE A 86 -0.19 11.00 16.98
C PHE A 86 0.16 9.93 15.95
N SER A 87 -0.70 9.76 14.96
CA SER A 87 -0.48 8.81 13.87
C SER A 87 -0.79 9.45 12.52
N PRO A 88 -0.11 9.02 11.46
CA PRO A 88 -0.61 9.15 10.09
C PRO A 88 -2.07 8.63 9.99
N PRO A 89 -2.82 9.04 8.96
CA PRO A 89 -4.15 8.50 8.71
C PRO A 89 -4.09 6.98 8.57
N LEU A 90 -5.08 6.31 9.16
CA LEU A 90 -5.22 4.86 9.15
C LEU A 90 -6.49 4.49 8.40
N ILE A 91 -6.37 3.51 7.51
CA ILE A 91 -7.48 2.91 6.79
C ILE A 91 -7.57 1.45 7.20
N HIS A 92 -8.71 1.11 7.79
CA HIS A 92 -9.08 -0.27 8.11
C HIS A 92 -9.86 -0.87 6.95
N ALA A 93 -9.41 -2.01 6.43
CA ALA A 93 -10.05 -2.71 5.32
C ALA A 93 -10.02 -4.23 5.58
N GLU A 94 -11.17 -4.83 5.90
CA GLU A 94 -11.24 -6.23 6.33
C GLU A 94 -10.86 -7.24 5.22
N ASN A 95 -11.15 -6.91 3.95
CA ASN A 95 -10.91 -7.82 2.83
C ASN A 95 -10.50 -7.09 1.56
N CYS A 96 -11.22 -6.03 1.21
CA CYS A 96 -10.92 -5.15 0.08
C CYS A 96 -11.19 -3.70 0.48
N PHE A 97 -10.55 -2.76 -0.21
CA PHE A 97 -10.89 -1.36 -0.06
C PHE A 97 -12.24 -1.06 -0.70
N THR A 98 -13.07 -0.31 0.00
CA THR A 98 -14.29 0.27 -0.57
C THR A 98 -13.94 1.37 -1.58
N GLU A 99 -14.82 1.65 -2.54
CA GLU A 99 -14.60 2.71 -3.55
C GLU A 99 -14.23 4.06 -2.92
N ARG A 100 -14.86 4.42 -1.78
CA ARG A 100 -14.53 5.66 -1.06
C ARG A 100 -13.13 5.65 -0.47
N GLN A 101 -12.70 4.52 0.10
CA GLN A 101 -11.34 4.36 0.61
C GLN A 101 -10.35 4.41 -0.54
N GLN A 102 -10.62 3.74 -1.66
CA GLN A 102 -9.79 3.76 -2.85
C GLN A 102 -9.58 5.19 -3.36
N GLN A 103 -10.65 5.96 -3.55
CA GLN A 103 -10.56 7.36 -3.98
C GLN A 103 -9.77 8.23 -2.99
N HIS A 104 -9.97 8.02 -1.69
CA HIS A 104 -9.24 8.77 -0.66
C HIS A 104 -7.75 8.40 -0.62
N ILE A 105 -7.42 7.11 -0.72
CA ILE A 105 -6.04 6.61 -0.81
C ILE A 105 -5.37 7.19 -2.05
N CYS A 106 -6.02 7.12 -3.21
CA CYS A 106 -5.53 7.63 -4.48
C CYS A 106 -5.17 9.12 -4.35
N ALA A 107 -6.11 9.93 -3.86
CA ALA A 107 -5.90 11.35 -3.62
C ALA A 107 -4.71 11.63 -2.68
N MET A 108 -4.52 10.83 -1.63
CA MET A 108 -3.40 10.98 -0.69
C MET A 108 -2.02 10.61 -1.26
N LEU A 109 -2.00 9.60 -2.14
CA LEU A 109 -0.79 9.10 -2.77
C LEU A 109 -0.36 9.96 -3.96
N GLU A 110 -1.31 10.64 -4.61
CA GLU A 110 -1.05 11.49 -5.78
C GLU A 110 -0.84 12.98 -5.46
N ASP A 111 -1.15 13.42 -4.23
CA ASP A 111 -0.88 14.80 -3.74
C ASP A 111 0.62 15.11 -3.61
#